data_AF-A0AAE1QH81-F1
#
_entry.id   AF-A0AAE1QH81-F1
#
_cell.length_a   1.000
_cell.length_b   1.000
_cell.length_c   1.000
_cell.angle_alpha   90.00
_cell.angle_beta   90.00
_cell.angle_gamma   90.00
#
_symmetry.space_group_name_H-M   'P 1'
#
loop_
_entity.id
_entity.type
_entity.pdbx_description
1 polymer ?
#
loop_
_entity_poly.entity_id
_entity_poly.type
_entity_poly.pdbx_seq_one_letter_code
_entity_poly.pdbx_strand_id
1 'polypeptide(L)'
;MAFKSFLSAYRNFFYPKPTKPPFLHICQVGDPILRAQAKPVPPDDVTSPEIQEILSRMQLVMKKYDCVGLSAPQIGIPLRILILEFLPKRRKQSGEVVYAAREMSTLPLTVFINPKMQVVDYKKVEFPEACESLLGYSAVVPRYRAVTLSGLDQRGENINLEGKDSVGNRRWEMKFESHKLEKRETLTEDSDVTSNRISRGGNNA
;
A
#
# COMPACT_ATOMS: atom_id res chain seq x y z
N MET A 1 26.60 -17.41 38.09
CA MET A 1 25.91 -16.31 37.38
C MET A 1 25.93 -16.43 35.84
N ALA A 2 26.69 -17.35 35.22
CA ALA A 2 26.84 -17.43 33.76
C ALA A 2 25.66 -18.08 32.98
N PHE A 3 24.94 -19.02 33.59
CA PHE A 3 23.87 -19.79 32.91
C PHE A 3 22.64 -18.95 32.52
N LYS A 4 22.25 -17.97 33.36
CA LYS A 4 21.14 -17.05 33.06
C LYS A 4 21.46 -16.11 31.89
N SER A 5 22.73 -15.71 31.75
CA SER A 5 23.22 -14.90 30.63
C SER A 5 23.19 -15.71 29.33
N PHE A 6 23.67 -16.96 29.37
CA PHE A 6 23.63 -17.87 28.23
C PHE A 6 22.19 -18.20 27.79
N LEU A 7 21.28 -18.53 28.72
CA LEU A 7 19.87 -18.76 28.36
C LEU A 7 19.19 -17.51 27.79
N SER A 8 19.49 -16.33 28.34
CA SER A 8 18.95 -15.07 27.82
C SER A 8 19.49 -14.78 26.41
N ALA A 9 20.78 -15.00 26.18
CA ALA A 9 21.42 -14.84 24.88
C ALA A 9 20.89 -15.87 23.87
N TYR A 10 20.81 -17.14 24.24
CA TYR A 10 20.23 -18.22 23.44
C TYR A 10 18.77 -17.91 23.09
N ARG A 11 17.96 -17.49 24.07
CA ARG A 11 16.57 -17.11 23.84
C ARG A 11 16.46 -15.90 22.91
N ASN A 12 17.26 -14.85 23.09
CA ASN A 12 17.21 -13.68 22.20
C ASN A 12 17.74 -14.00 20.79
N PHE A 13 18.65 -14.96 20.66
CA PHE A 13 19.21 -15.42 19.39
C PHE A 13 18.20 -16.26 18.60
N PHE A 14 17.51 -17.21 19.26
CA PHE A 14 16.54 -18.09 18.60
C PHE A 14 15.10 -17.54 18.59
N TYR A 15 14.76 -16.66 19.52
CA TYR A 15 13.46 -15.99 19.65
C TYR A 15 13.67 -14.49 19.80
N PRO A 16 13.94 -13.77 18.69
CA PRO A 16 14.00 -12.32 18.72
C PRO A 16 12.71 -11.77 19.32
N LYS A 17 12.82 -10.73 20.15
CA LYS A 17 11.65 -10.07 20.72
C LYS A 17 10.75 -9.62 19.57
N PRO A 18 9.42 -9.85 19.65
CA PRO A 18 8.52 -9.37 18.62
C PRO A 18 8.68 -7.85 18.53
N THR A 19 9.00 -7.36 17.34
CA THR A 19 9.01 -5.92 17.09
C THR A 19 7.61 -5.38 17.35
N LYS A 20 7.50 -4.20 17.95
CA LYS A 20 6.21 -3.53 18.07
C LYS A 20 5.94 -2.74 16.77
N PRO A 21 4.70 -2.69 16.27
CA PRO A 21 4.35 -1.80 15.18
C PRO A 21 4.45 -0.34 15.67
N PRO A 22 4.67 0.65 14.78
CA PRO A 22 4.74 0.53 13.32
C PRO A 22 6.05 -0.11 12.82
N PHE A 23 5.95 -1.13 11.95
CA PHE A 23 7.11 -1.88 11.46
C PHE A 23 7.95 -1.11 10.44
N LEU A 24 9.25 -1.46 10.35
CA LEU A 24 10.19 -1.00 9.31
C LEU A 24 10.26 -1.95 8.09
N HIS A 25 9.37 -2.94 8.06
CA HIS A 25 9.21 -3.91 6.99
C HIS A 25 7.74 -4.01 6.60
N ILE A 26 7.48 -4.58 5.42
CA ILE A 26 6.13 -4.80 4.91
C ILE A 26 5.67 -6.21 5.30
N CYS A 27 4.55 -6.30 6.01
CA CYS A 27 3.89 -7.54 6.38
C CYS A 27 3.60 -8.35 5.10
N GLN A 28 3.84 -9.66 5.16
CA GLN A 28 3.62 -10.57 4.05
C GLN A 28 2.30 -11.31 4.19
N VAL A 29 1.75 -11.76 3.06
CA VAL A 29 0.56 -12.60 3.01
C VAL A 29 0.66 -13.75 4.02
N GLY A 30 -0.41 -13.95 4.79
CA GLY A 30 -0.43 -14.86 5.94
C GLY A 30 -0.48 -14.12 7.28
N ASP A 31 0.04 -12.89 7.35
CA ASP A 31 -0.13 -12.05 8.54
C ASP A 31 -1.62 -11.68 8.73
N PRO A 32 -2.23 -11.95 9.89
CA PRO A 32 -3.63 -11.62 10.16
C PRO A 32 -3.95 -10.13 10.03
N ILE A 33 -2.98 -9.22 10.24
CA ILE A 33 -3.22 -7.77 10.09
C ILE A 33 -3.67 -7.42 8.68
N LEU A 34 -3.15 -8.14 7.67
CA LEU A 34 -3.49 -7.96 6.27
C LEU A 34 -4.86 -8.53 5.92
N ARG A 35 -5.56 -9.20 6.83
CA ARG A 35 -6.94 -9.68 6.64
C ARG A 35 -7.95 -8.96 7.53
N ALA A 36 -7.49 -8.29 8.58
CA ALA A 36 -8.34 -7.53 9.47
C ALA A 36 -8.91 -6.26 8.78
N GLN A 37 -10.11 -5.86 9.19
CA GLN A 37 -10.68 -4.57 8.81
C GLN A 37 -9.97 -3.45 9.57
N ALA A 38 -9.41 -2.49 8.84
CA ALA A 38 -8.76 -1.35 9.45
C ALA A 38 -9.80 -0.37 10.04
N LYS A 39 -9.55 0.09 11.26
CA LYS A 39 -10.41 1.01 11.98
C LYS A 39 -10.25 2.43 11.45
N PRO A 40 -11.31 3.24 11.43
CA PRO A 40 -11.18 4.65 11.11
C PRO A 40 -10.32 5.36 12.16
N VAL A 41 -9.61 6.40 11.73
CA VAL A 41 -8.92 7.34 12.62
C VAL A 41 -9.93 8.41 13.04
N PRO A 42 -10.13 8.70 14.35
CA PRO A 42 -10.95 9.83 14.75
C PRO A 42 -10.42 11.13 14.12
N PRO A 43 -11.27 12.01 13.56
CA PRO A 43 -10.81 13.24 12.91
C PRO A 43 -9.94 14.12 13.82
N ASP A 44 -10.28 14.17 15.11
CA ASP A 44 -9.54 14.95 16.12
C ASP A 44 -8.13 14.39 16.39
N ASP A 45 -7.91 13.10 16.11
CA ASP A 45 -6.62 12.43 16.32
C ASP A 45 -5.69 12.56 15.11
N VAL A 46 -6.14 13.10 13.96
CA VAL A 46 -5.33 13.16 12.74
C VAL A 46 -4.01 13.91 12.95
N THR A 47 -4.05 15.02 13.70
CA THR A 47 -2.87 15.82 14.04
C THR A 47 -2.16 15.36 15.31
N SER A 48 -2.60 14.26 15.93
CA SER A 48 -1.95 13.71 17.12
C SER A 48 -0.51 13.28 16.83
N PRO A 49 0.42 13.38 17.80
CA PRO A 49 1.79 12.91 17.64
C PRO A 49 1.87 11.44 17.18
N GLU A 50 0.95 10.59 17.65
CA GLU A 50 0.88 9.17 17.33
C GLU A 50 0.59 8.93 15.84
N ILE A 51 -0.40 9.62 15.28
CA ILE A 51 -0.73 9.50 13.85
C ILE A 51 0.39 10.07 12.99
N GLN A 52 1.00 11.19 13.40
CA GLN A 52 2.13 11.78 12.66
C GLN A 52 3.37 10.88 12.67
N GLU A 53 3.63 10.14 13.76
CA GLU A 53 4.69 9.13 13.79
C GLU A 53 4.39 7.97 12.82
N ILE A 54 3.14 7.50 12.79
CA ILE A 54 2.71 6.46 11.84
C ILE A 54 2.92 6.92 10.40
N LEU A 55 2.49 8.13 10.05
CA LEU A 55 2.68 8.70 8.71
C LEU A 55 4.15 8.81 8.35
N SER A 56 4.98 9.29 9.28
CA SER A 56 6.44 9.38 9.09
C SER A 56 7.06 8.00 8.86
N ARG A 57 6.62 6.98 9.60
CA ARG A 57 7.06 5.60 9.39
C ARG A 57 6.64 5.07 8.03
N MET A 58 5.39 5.29 7.63
CA MET A 58 4.86 4.85 6.34
C MET A 58 5.68 5.43 5.19
N GLN A 59 6.00 6.73 5.23
CA GLN A 59 6.85 7.38 4.22
C GLN A 59 8.25 6.76 4.15
N LEU A 60 8.86 6.50 5.30
CA LEU A 60 10.18 5.87 5.37
C LEU A 60 10.16 4.46 4.77
N VAL A 61 9.14 3.66 5.07
CA VAL A 61 8.97 2.32 4.49
C VAL A 61 8.70 2.41 2.99
N MET A 62 7.80 3.28 2.54
CA MET A 62 7.51 3.46 1.11
C MET A 62 8.77 3.82 0.32
N LYS A 63 9.60 4.73 0.85
CA LYS A 63 10.90 5.09 0.26
C LYS A 63 11.89 3.92 0.27
N LYS A 64 11.98 3.16 1.37
CA LYS A 64 12.87 2.01 1.52
C LYS A 64 12.56 0.90 0.49
N TYR A 65 11.29 0.67 0.20
CA TYR A 65 10.84 -0.36 -0.73
C TYR A 65 10.60 0.16 -2.17
N ASP A 66 10.80 1.46 -2.41
CA ASP A 66 10.55 2.14 -3.69
C ASP A 66 9.16 1.84 -4.31
N CYS A 67 8.13 1.71 -3.47
CA CYS A 67 6.76 1.40 -3.90
C CYS A 67 5.93 2.69 -4.13
N VAL A 68 4.85 2.59 -4.91
CA VAL A 68 4.00 3.73 -5.33
C VAL A 68 2.95 4.16 -4.31
N GLY A 69 2.82 3.37 -3.24
CA GLY A 69 1.91 3.63 -2.14
C GLY A 69 2.11 2.64 -1.01
N LEU A 70 1.42 2.84 0.09
CA LEU A 70 1.49 1.96 1.25
C LEU A 70 0.28 2.17 2.14
N SER A 71 -0.31 1.10 2.65
CA SER A 71 -1.38 1.18 3.66
C SER A 71 -0.83 0.91 5.06
N ALA A 72 -1.43 1.51 6.09
CA ALA A 72 -1.02 1.31 7.48
C ALA A 72 -1.03 -0.18 7.93
N PRO A 73 -2.00 -1.03 7.51
CA PRO A 73 -1.97 -2.45 7.82
C PRO A 73 -0.70 -3.16 7.34
N GLN A 74 -0.11 -2.74 6.22
CA GLN A 74 1.14 -3.32 5.72
C GLN A 74 2.35 -3.10 6.64
N ILE A 75 2.27 -2.15 7.58
CA ILE A 75 3.30 -1.93 8.62
C ILE A 75 2.80 -2.32 10.02
N GLY A 76 1.77 -3.16 10.10
CA GLY A 76 1.25 -3.68 11.37
C GLY A 76 0.27 -2.76 12.09
N ILE A 77 -0.23 -1.70 11.44
CA ILE A 77 -1.13 -0.72 12.06
C ILE A 77 -2.56 -0.89 11.52
N PRO A 78 -3.55 -1.28 12.34
CA PRO A 78 -4.92 -1.55 11.90
C PRO A 78 -5.75 -0.26 11.75
N LEU A 79 -5.20 0.77 11.13
CA LEU A 79 -5.87 2.06 10.90
C LEU A 79 -6.08 2.32 9.41
N ARG A 80 -7.16 3.06 9.09
CA ARG A 80 -7.54 3.43 7.74
C ARG A 80 -6.70 4.60 7.24
N ILE A 81 -5.44 4.32 6.90
CA ILE A 81 -4.48 5.30 6.40
C ILE A 81 -3.80 4.72 5.16
N LEU A 82 -3.69 5.55 4.12
CA LEU A 82 -3.07 5.24 2.84
C LEU A 82 -2.15 6.40 2.45
N ILE A 83 -0.93 6.09 2.01
CA ILE A 83 -0.04 7.08 1.38
C ILE A 83 0.28 6.66 -0.05
N LEU A 84 0.45 7.66 -0.91
CA LEU A 84 0.54 7.50 -2.35
C LEU A 84 1.58 8.45 -2.92
N GLU A 85 2.46 7.96 -3.79
CA GLU A 85 3.45 8.80 -4.47
C GLU A 85 3.87 8.19 -5.81
N PHE A 86 3.87 9.01 -6.85
CA PHE A 86 4.33 8.61 -8.16
C PHE A 86 5.17 9.71 -8.81
N LEU A 87 6.48 9.52 -8.68
CA LEU A 87 7.49 10.49 -9.11
C LEU A 87 7.79 10.38 -10.62
N PRO A 88 8.24 11.48 -11.27
CA PRO A 88 8.63 11.49 -12.68
C PRO A 88 9.66 10.41 -13.07
N LYS A 89 10.53 10.00 -12.14
CA LYS A 89 11.51 8.91 -12.36
C LYS A 89 10.84 7.60 -12.83
N ARG A 90 9.61 7.34 -12.41
CA ARG A 90 8.86 6.11 -12.75
C ARG A 90 8.42 6.07 -14.20
N ARG A 91 8.26 7.23 -14.85
CA ARG A 91 8.03 7.32 -16.31
C ARG A 91 9.19 6.70 -17.09
N LYS A 92 10.43 7.03 -16.71
CA LYS A 92 11.63 6.47 -17.35
C LYS A 92 11.75 4.97 -17.13
N GLN A 93 11.45 4.48 -15.91
CA GLN A 93 11.51 3.05 -15.57
C GLN A 93 10.46 2.21 -16.32
N SER A 94 9.27 2.76 -16.56
CA SER A 94 8.18 2.02 -17.21
C SER A 94 8.31 1.97 -18.74
N GLY A 95 9.05 2.91 -19.33
CA GLY A 95 9.10 3.14 -20.77
C GLY A 95 7.91 3.98 -21.27
N GLU A 96 8.14 4.84 -22.27
CA GLU A 96 7.15 5.82 -22.71
C GLU A 96 5.88 5.19 -23.30
N VAL A 97 6.04 4.09 -24.04
CA VAL A 97 4.91 3.36 -24.66
C VAL A 97 3.98 2.82 -23.58
N VAL A 98 4.52 2.16 -22.55
CA VAL A 98 3.72 1.62 -21.44
C VAL A 98 3.11 2.75 -20.62
N TYR A 99 3.85 3.86 -20.44
CA TYR A 99 3.37 5.03 -19.72
C TYR A 99 2.13 5.66 -20.39
N ALA A 100 2.20 5.87 -21.70
CA ALA A 100 1.09 6.40 -22.49
C ALA A 100 -0.06 5.39 -22.61
N ALA A 101 0.23 4.11 -22.89
CA ALA A 101 -0.76 3.04 -22.98
C ALA A 101 -1.48 2.76 -21.65
N ARG A 102 -0.85 3.15 -20.53
CA ARG A 102 -1.45 3.15 -19.19
C ARG A 102 -1.92 4.53 -18.74
N GLU A 103 -1.95 5.55 -19.61
CA GLU A 103 -2.45 6.90 -19.29
C GLU A 103 -1.82 7.50 -18.02
N MET A 104 -0.65 7.02 -17.57
CA MET A 104 -0.08 7.42 -16.27
C MET A 104 0.29 8.91 -16.25
N SER A 105 0.28 9.52 -15.07
CA SER A 105 0.73 10.90 -14.81
C SER A 105 1.56 10.91 -13.51
N THR A 106 1.87 12.06 -12.94
CA THR A 106 2.61 12.13 -11.67
C THR A 106 1.69 12.47 -10.51
N LEU A 107 1.98 11.98 -9.31
CA LEU A 107 1.28 12.35 -8.08
C LEU A 107 2.34 12.67 -7.02
N PRO A 108 2.34 13.88 -6.43
CA PRO A 108 3.18 14.16 -5.27
C PRO A 108 2.77 13.27 -4.09
N LEU A 109 3.60 13.19 -3.06
CA LEU A 109 3.25 12.46 -1.85
C LEU A 109 1.88 12.96 -1.32
N THR A 110 0.90 12.07 -1.35
CA THR A 110 -0.48 12.36 -0.96
C THR A 110 -0.91 11.36 0.09
N VAL A 111 -1.47 11.86 1.18
CA VAL A 111 -1.95 11.07 2.31
C VAL A 111 -3.47 11.08 2.30
N PHE A 112 -4.06 9.91 2.46
CA PHE A 112 -5.50 9.75 2.69
C PHE A 112 -5.71 9.04 4.03
N ILE A 113 -6.34 9.76 4.95
CA ILE A 113 -6.88 9.24 6.18
C ILE A 113 -8.38 9.08 6.01
N ASN A 114 -8.89 7.94 6.46
CA ASN A 114 -10.26 7.53 6.24
C ASN A 114 -10.78 7.57 4.78
N PRO A 115 -9.99 7.16 3.75
CA PRO A 115 -10.44 7.20 2.37
C PRO A 115 -11.78 6.51 2.13
N LYS A 116 -12.58 7.12 1.24
CA LYS A 116 -13.78 6.57 0.60
C LYS A 116 -13.62 6.67 -0.92
N MET A 117 -13.95 5.59 -1.61
CA MET A 117 -13.79 5.47 -3.06
C MET A 117 -15.16 5.45 -3.74
N GLN A 118 -15.31 6.19 -4.83
CA GLN A 118 -16.52 6.19 -5.65
C GLN A 118 -16.14 5.91 -7.11
N VAL A 119 -16.86 5.02 -7.77
CA VAL A 119 -16.60 4.70 -9.19
C VAL A 119 -17.26 5.74 -10.08
N VAL A 120 -16.50 6.33 -10.99
CA VAL A 120 -16.95 7.35 -11.95
C VAL A 120 -17.10 6.75 -13.35
N ASP A 121 -16.22 5.84 -13.74
CA ASP A 121 -16.29 5.11 -15.02
C ASP A 121 -16.20 3.61 -14.74
N TYR A 122 -17.29 2.90 -15.01
CA TYR A 122 -17.44 1.46 -14.77
C TYR A 122 -16.75 0.58 -15.84
N LYS A 123 -16.18 1.18 -16.90
CA LYS A 123 -15.39 0.42 -17.88
C LYS A 123 -14.20 -0.24 -17.17
N LYS A 124 -14.04 -1.55 -17.34
CA LYS A 124 -12.89 -2.29 -16.80
C LYS A 124 -11.69 -2.22 -17.75
N VAL A 125 -10.50 -2.07 -17.18
CA VAL A 125 -9.22 -2.14 -17.88
C VAL A 125 -8.28 -3.08 -17.13
N GLU A 126 -7.43 -3.80 -17.84
CA GLU A 126 -6.62 -4.88 -17.28
C GLU A 126 -5.14 -4.60 -17.47
N PHE A 127 -4.39 -4.63 -16.37
CA PHE A 127 -2.94 -4.47 -16.38
C PHE A 127 -2.29 -5.38 -15.34
N PRO A 128 -1.02 -5.76 -15.53
CA PRO A 128 -0.28 -6.49 -14.51
C PRO A 128 0.01 -5.58 -13.30
N GLU A 129 -0.37 -6.07 -12.12
CA GLU A 129 -0.15 -5.47 -10.82
C GLU A 129 0.69 -6.37 -9.92
N ALA A 130 1.35 -5.77 -8.93
CA ALA A 130 2.14 -6.45 -7.91
C ALA A 130 1.92 -5.75 -6.57
N CYS A 131 2.05 -6.49 -5.46
CA CYS A 131 1.87 -5.98 -4.11
C CYS A 131 3.11 -6.32 -3.27
N GLU A 132 3.61 -5.35 -2.51
CA GLU A 132 4.78 -5.57 -1.63
C GLU A 132 4.51 -6.59 -0.51
N SER A 133 3.25 -6.86 -0.20
CA SER A 133 2.85 -7.92 0.73
C SER A 133 2.75 -9.31 0.08
N LEU A 134 2.99 -9.42 -1.23
CA LEU A 134 3.05 -10.68 -1.98
C LEU A 134 4.28 -10.69 -2.89
N LEU A 135 5.45 -10.86 -2.27
CA LEU A 135 6.73 -10.78 -2.98
C LEU A 135 6.90 -11.86 -4.04
N GLY A 136 7.34 -11.44 -5.22
CA GLY A 136 7.73 -12.35 -6.33
C GLY A 136 6.60 -12.73 -7.27
N TYR A 137 5.38 -12.24 -7.04
CA TYR A 137 4.21 -12.52 -7.87
C TYR A 137 3.63 -11.26 -8.48
N SER A 138 3.07 -11.41 -9.67
CA SER A 138 2.22 -10.42 -10.32
C SER A 138 1.04 -11.13 -10.97
N ALA A 139 -0.07 -10.41 -11.12
CA ALA A 139 -1.27 -10.91 -11.78
C ALA A 139 -1.88 -9.78 -12.61
N VAL A 140 -2.59 -10.14 -13.68
CA VAL A 140 -3.43 -9.20 -14.41
C VAL A 140 -4.67 -8.95 -13.56
N VAL A 141 -4.97 -7.68 -13.27
CA VAL A 141 -6.10 -7.32 -12.41
C VAL A 141 -7.03 -6.37 -13.16
N PRO A 142 -8.34 -6.67 -13.27
CA PRO A 142 -9.31 -5.75 -13.84
C PRO A 142 -9.63 -4.63 -12.85
N ARG A 143 -9.51 -3.38 -13.30
CA ARG A 143 -9.82 -2.16 -12.53
C ARG A 143 -10.82 -1.29 -13.26
N TYR A 144 -11.67 -0.59 -12.50
CA TYR A 144 -12.51 0.47 -13.06
C TYR A 144 -11.64 1.58 -13.64
N ARG A 145 -12.05 2.14 -14.77
CA ARG A 145 -11.26 3.11 -15.53
C ARG A 145 -11.12 4.45 -14.81
N ALA A 146 -12.09 4.84 -13.98
CA ALA A 146 -11.99 6.05 -13.19
C ALA A 146 -12.71 5.91 -11.84
N VAL A 147 -12.04 6.37 -10.79
CA VAL A 147 -12.58 6.47 -9.44
C VAL A 147 -12.25 7.85 -8.86
N THR A 148 -13.06 8.28 -7.91
CA THR A 148 -12.81 9.45 -7.08
C THR A 148 -12.50 8.98 -5.66
N LEU A 149 -11.43 9.53 -5.09
CA LEU A 149 -10.99 9.22 -3.74
C LEU A 149 -11.13 10.45 -2.84
N SER A 150 -11.94 10.34 -1.81
CA SER A 150 -12.15 11.40 -0.81
C SER A 150 -11.70 10.95 0.58
N GLY A 151 -11.18 11.85 1.40
CA GLY A 151 -10.79 11.57 2.77
C GLY A 151 -10.28 12.81 3.49
N LEU A 152 -9.54 12.59 4.57
CA LEU A 152 -8.78 13.63 5.26
C LEU A 152 -7.31 13.55 4.86
N ASP A 153 -6.63 14.68 4.79
CA ASP A 153 -5.19 14.73 4.60
C ASP A 153 -4.44 14.61 5.94
N GLN A 154 -3.11 14.74 5.90
CA GLN A 154 -2.24 14.70 7.08
C GLN A 154 -2.45 15.86 8.09
N ARG A 155 -3.21 16.90 7.72
CA ARG A 155 -3.57 18.04 8.55
C ARG A 155 -5.01 17.95 9.08
N GLY A 156 -5.78 16.94 8.64
CA GLY A 156 -7.19 16.80 8.96
C GLY A 156 -8.12 17.59 8.04
N GLU A 157 -7.60 18.13 6.94
CA GLU A 157 -8.38 18.86 5.93
C GLU A 157 -9.00 17.87 4.93
N ASN A 158 -10.19 18.20 4.40
CA ASN A 158 -10.83 17.37 3.39
C ASN A 158 -10.03 17.42 2.09
N ILE A 159 -9.65 16.25 1.57
CA ILE A 159 -9.00 16.10 0.28
C ILE A 159 -9.89 15.25 -0.63
N ASN A 160 -9.99 15.66 -1.90
CA ASN A 160 -10.65 14.90 -2.94
C ASN A 160 -9.72 14.79 -4.14
N LEU A 161 -9.62 13.58 -4.70
CA LEU A 161 -8.74 13.27 -5.81
C LEU A 161 -9.52 12.51 -6.86
N GLU A 162 -9.75 13.15 -8.00
CA GLU A 162 -10.34 12.49 -9.16
C GLU A 162 -9.28 11.74 -9.95
N GLY A 163 -9.60 10.53 -10.40
CA GLY A 163 -8.69 9.66 -11.16
C GLY A 163 -8.20 10.24 -12.50
N LYS A 164 -8.75 11.38 -12.94
CA LYS A 164 -8.29 12.12 -14.12
C LYS A 164 -7.06 13.00 -13.86
N ASP A 165 -6.95 13.57 -12.66
CA ASP A 165 -5.92 14.59 -12.31
C ASP A 165 -4.69 13.99 -11.61
N SER A 166 -4.72 12.68 -11.35
CA SER A 166 -3.77 11.99 -10.51
C SER A 166 -3.27 10.73 -11.18
N VAL A 167 -1.98 10.65 -11.45
CA VAL A 167 -1.27 9.51 -12.09
C VAL A 167 -2.16 8.80 -13.10
N GLY A 168 -2.43 9.53 -14.17
CA GLY A 168 -3.61 9.45 -15.00
C GLY A 168 -4.26 8.08 -15.12
N ASN A 169 -5.56 8.09 -14.87
CA ASN A 169 -6.54 7.03 -14.99
C ASN A 169 -6.22 5.63 -14.41
N ARG A 170 -5.00 5.29 -14.01
CA ARG A 170 -4.60 3.88 -13.90
C ARG A 170 -3.38 3.66 -13.01
N ARG A 171 -3.50 3.98 -11.72
CA ARG A 171 -2.84 3.16 -10.68
C ARG A 171 -3.34 3.40 -9.26
N TRP A 172 -4.65 3.44 -9.03
CA TRP A 172 -5.17 3.45 -7.66
C TRP A 172 -6.05 2.26 -7.35
N GLU A 173 -5.46 1.07 -7.48
CA GLU A 173 -5.76 0.00 -6.55
C GLU A 173 -4.45 -0.71 -6.22
N MET A 174 -3.61 -0.04 -5.43
CA MET A 174 -2.62 -0.73 -4.62
C MET A 174 -3.38 -1.65 -3.67
N LYS A 175 -3.83 -2.82 -4.16
CA LYS A 175 -4.79 -3.69 -3.48
C LYS A 175 -5.69 -2.84 -2.62
N PHE A 176 -6.47 -1.93 -3.23
CA PHE A 176 -7.26 -1.00 -2.43
C PHE A 176 -8.04 -1.92 -1.54
N GLU A 177 -7.69 -1.87 -0.27
CA GLU A 177 -8.32 -2.63 0.76
C GLU A 177 -9.68 -1.96 1.00
N SER A 178 -10.28 -1.26 0.01
CA SER A 178 -11.64 -0.75 0.01
C SER A 178 -12.60 -1.91 0.26
N HIS A 179 -12.32 -3.10 -0.26
CA HIS A 179 -13.06 -4.32 0.12
C HIS A 179 -12.93 -4.70 1.61
N LYS A 180 -11.93 -4.19 2.34
CA LYS A 180 -11.79 -4.38 3.80
C LYS A 180 -12.09 -3.12 4.62
N LEU A 181 -12.03 -1.93 4.03
CA LEU A 181 -12.37 -0.65 4.63
C LEU A 181 -13.89 -0.39 4.53
N GLU A 182 -14.54 -0.91 3.51
CA GLU A 182 -15.99 -0.92 3.32
C GLU A 182 -16.46 -2.37 3.12
N LYS A 183 -17.46 -2.79 3.91
CA LYS A 183 -18.15 -4.08 3.70
C LYS A 183 -18.80 -4.08 2.33
N ARG A 184 -18.14 -4.64 1.31
CA ARG A 184 -18.81 -5.15 0.12
C ARG A 184 -18.23 -6.51 -0.25
N GLU A 185 -18.99 -7.54 0.11
CA GLU A 185 -18.89 -8.86 -0.50
C GLU A 185 -19.10 -8.69 -2.01
N THR A 186 -18.04 -8.85 -2.79
CA THR A 186 -18.17 -9.31 -4.17
C THR A 186 -17.55 -10.69 -4.20
N LEU A 187 -18.41 -11.68 -4.02
CA LEU A 187 -18.15 -13.07 -4.31
C LEU A 187 -17.70 -13.20 -5.77
N THR A 188 -16.63 -13.98 -5.96
CA THR A 188 -16.37 -14.88 -7.10
C THR A 188 -16.47 -14.30 -8.51
N GLU A 189 -15.31 -14.12 -9.13
CA GLU A 189 -15.06 -14.66 -10.48
C GLU A 189 -13.56 -14.93 -10.58
N ASP A 190 -13.21 -16.22 -10.60
CA ASP A 190 -11.86 -16.72 -10.84
C ASP A 190 -11.40 -16.22 -12.21
N SER A 191 -10.57 -15.19 -12.24
CA SER A 191 -9.73 -14.92 -13.40
C SER A 191 -8.50 -15.81 -13.27
N ASP A 192 -8.35 -16.76 -14.19
CA ASP A 192 -7.17 -17.62 -14.33
C ASP A 192 -5.88 -16.85 -14.01
N VAL A 193 -5.30 -17.13 -12.84
CA VAL A 193 -4.09 -16.45 -12.38
C VAL A 193 -2.92 -16.98 -13.21
N THR A 194 -2.64 -16.32 -14.33
CA THR A 194 -1.35 -16.49 -15.02
C THR A 194 -0.26 -15.89 -14.14
N SER A 195 0.25 -16.66 -13.17
CA SER A 195 1.28 -16.23 -12.24
C SER A 195 2.64 -16.24 -12.93
N ASN A 196 3.16 -15.07 -13.31
CA ASN A 196 4.54 -14.96 -13.77
C ASN A 196 5.46 -14.61 -12.59
N ARG A 197 6.47 -15.44 -12.34
CA ARG A 197 7.51 -15.22 -11.32
C ARG A 197 8.52 -14.20 -11.85
N ILE A 198 8.65 -13.06 -11.17
CA ILE A 198 9.64 -12.03 -11.56
C ILE A 198 10.98 -12.35 -10.89
N SER A 199 12.02 -12.63 -11.68
CA SER A 199 13.40 -12.64 -11.19
C SER A 199 13.89 -11.20 -11.03
N ARG A 200 14.25 -10.80 -9.80
CA ARG A 200 14.95 -9.53 -9.58
C ARG A 200 16.35 -9.63 -10.21
N GLY A 201 16.59 -8.86 -11.27
CA GLY A 201 17.93 -8.64 -11.79
C GLY A 201 18.76 -7.94 -10.72
N GLY A 202 19.70 -8.69 -10.13
CA GLY A 202 20.72 -8.11 -9.25
C GLY A 202 21.73 -7.36 -10.10
N ASN A 203 21.86 -6.06 -9.87
CA ASN A 203 23.04 -5.32 -10.30
C ASN A 203 24.18 -5.70 -9.34
N ASN A 204 25.10 -6.55 -9.82
CA ASN A 204 26.46 -6.60 -9.32
C ASN A 204 27.26 -5.50 -10.04
N ALA A 205 27.66 -4.46 -9.31
CA ALA A 205 28.87 -3.67 -9.51
C ALA A 205 29.07 -2.79 -8.27
#